data_AF-A0A2D0HD16-F1
#
_entry.id   AF-A0A2D0HD16-F1
#
_cell.length_a   1.000
_cell.length_b   1.000
_cell.length_c   1.000
_cell.angle_alpha   90.00
_cell.angle_beta   90.00
_cell.angle_gamma   90.00
#
_symmetry.space_group_name_H-M   'P 1'
#
loop_
_entity.id
_entity.type
_entity.pdbx_description
1 polymer ?
#
loop_
_entity_poly.entity_id
_entity_poly.type
_entity_poly.pdbx_seq_one_letter_code
_entity_poly.pdbx_strand_id
1 'polypeptide(L)' 'MTSSKRWQAMANHRIKMRLMGTAEDLERWLWFIQKMQERGLATIIEKSSPYKNRGESLQHRVYLEVDLLLDAPPDEIKPL' A
#
# COMPACT_ATOMS: atom_id res chain seq x y z
N MET A 1 1.04 13.79 -33.58
CA MET A 1 -0.01 13.33 -32.64
C MET A 1 -0.27 11.86 -32.90
N THR A 2 0.45 10.99 -32.20
CA THR A 2 0.23 9.55 -32.26
C THR A 2 -0.08 9.10 -30.85
N SER A 3 -1.37 8.96 -30.61
CA SER A 3 -1.95 8.35 -29.41
C SER A 3 -1.51 6.89 -29.37
N SER A 4 -0.27 6.67 -28.89
CA SER A 4 0.29 5.34 -28.77
C SER A 4 -0.27 4.73 -27.50
N LYS A 5 -1.27 3.87 -27.65
CA LYS A 5 -1.44 2.61 -26.90
C LYS A 5 -0.87 2.62 -25.45
N ARG A 6 -1.22 3.59 -24.62
CA ARG A 6 -0.83 3.63 -23.20
C ARG A 6 -1.88 2.95 -22.32
N TRP A 7 -2.52 1.92 -22.89
CA TRP A 7 -3.15 0.84 -22.15
C TRP A 7 -2.18 -0.34 -22.25
N GLN A 8 -1.00 -0.19 -21.65
CA GLN A 8 -0.42 -1.39 -21.07
C GLN A 8 -1.45 -1.84 -20.06
N ALA A 9 -1.98 -3.04 -20.27
CA ALA A 9 -2.73 -3.75 -19.26
C ALA A 9 -1.82 -3.82 -18.04
N MET A 10 -1.94 -2.82 -17.15
CA MET A 10 -1.27 -2.81 -15.86
C MET A 10 -1.71 -4.11 -15.22
N ALA A 11 -0.79 -5.07 -15.12
CA ALA A 11 -1.03 -6.23 -14.30
C ALA A 11 -1.44 -5.66 -12.95
N ASN A 12 -2.71 -5.86 -12.60
CA ASN A 12 -3.28 -5.22 -11.42
C ASN A 12 -2.72 -6.03 -10.26
N HIS A 13 -1.52 -5.66 -9.78
CA HIS A 13 -0.82 -6.28 -8.66
C HIS A 13 -1.49 -5.88 -7.34
N ARG A 14 -2.81 -6.01 -7.33
CA ARG A 14 -3.71 -5.68 -6.26
C ARG A 14 -3.66 -6.77 -5.22
N ILE A 15 -3.39 -6.39 -3.98
CA ILE A 15 -3.43 -7.30 -2.85
C ILE A 15 -4.32 -6.74 -1.76
N LYS A 16 -5.12 -7.63 -1.16
CA LYS A 16 -5.81 -7.37 0.10
C LYS A 16 -5.00 -8.01 1.21
N MET A 17 -4.52 -7.20 2.13
CA MET A 17 -3.67 -7.59 3.25
C MET A 17 -4.41 -7.45 4.57
N ARG A 18 -4.14 -8.38 5.49
CA ARG A 18 -4.51 -8.27 6.89
C ARG A 18 -3.24 -8.25 7.73
N LEU A 19 -2.89 -7.08 8.24
CA LEU A 19 -1.76 -6.91 9.14
C LEU A 19 -2.21 -7.17 10.58
N MET A 20 -1.35 -7.83 11.37
CA MET A 20 -1.56 -8.06 12.79
C MET A 20 -0.25 -7.82 13.53
N GLY A 21 -0.30 -7.07 14.62
CA GLY A 21 0.88 -6.71 15.38
C GLY A 21 0.54 -5.85 16.59
N THR A 22 1.55 -5.36 17.30
CA THR A 22 1.33 -4.30 18.30
C THR A 22 0.85 -3.01 17.61
N ALA A 23 0.32 -2.07 18.38
CA ALA A 23 -0.06 -0.76 17.82
C ALA A 23 1.14 -0.06 17.16
N GLU A 24 2.31 -0.13 17.79
CA GLU A 24 3.56 0.46 17.29
C GLU A 24 4.05 -0.21 15.99
N ASP A 25 4.02 -1.54 15.91
CA ASP A 25 4.41 -2.26 14.69
C ASP A 25 3.51 -1.88 13.52
N LEU A 26 2.20 -1.81 13.76
CA LEU A 26 1.24 -1.43 12.73
C LEU A 26 1.43 0.02 12.30
N GLU A 27 1.74 0.94 13.22
CA GLU A 27 2.06 2.32 12.88
C GLU A 27 3.28 2.41 11.94
N ARG A 28 4.36 1.68 12.26
CA ARG A 28 5.57 1.63 11.42
C ARG A 28 5.29 1.05 10.03
N TRP A 29 4.52 -0.04 9.96
CA TRP A 29 4.12 -0.63 8.68
C TRP A 29 3.25 0.31 7.84
N LEU A 30 2.28 0.98 8.45
CA LEU A 30 1.43 1.95 7.75
C LEU A 30 2.21 3.17 7.28
N TRP A 31 3.17 3.66 8.08
CA TRP A 31 4.09 4.70 7.66
C TRP A 31 4.91 4.28 6.44
N PHE A 32 5.46 3.06 6.45
CA PHE A 32 6.27 2.55 5.33
C PHE A 32 5.47 2.49 4.03
N ILE A 33 4.23 1.97 4.07
CA ILE A 33 3.39 1.86 2.88
C ILE A 33 2.98 3.25 2.38
N GLN A 34 2.73 4.20 3.28
CA GLN A 34 2.52 5.60 2.91
C GLN A 34 3.73 6.18 2.17
N LYS A 35 4.96 5.87 2.62
CA LYS A 35 6.19 6.28 1.92
C LYS A 35 6.33 5.64 0.53
N MET A 36 5.92 4.39 0.36
CA MET A 36 5.87 3.77 -0.96
C MET A 36 4.90 4.51 -1.90
N GLN A 37 3.74 4.92 -1.38
CA GLN A 37 2.76 5.68 -2.17
C GLN A 37 3.28 7.07 -2.55
N GLU A 38 3.91 7.79 -1.62
CA GLU A 38 4.52 9.10 -1.90
C GLU A 38 5.56 9.03 -3.04
N ARG A 39 6.26 7.89 -3.15
CA ARG A 39 7.26 7.61 -4.19
C ARG A 39 6.69 7.02 -5.48
N GLY A 40 5.38 6.81 -5.57
CA GLY A 40 4.75 6.22 -6.75
C GLY A 40 4.99 4.70 -6.90
N LEU A 41 5.43 4.01 -5.85
CA LEU A 41 5.71 2.57 -5.87
C LEU A 41 4.47 1.73 -5.53
N ALA A 42 3.45 2.35 -4.95
CA ALA A 42 2.20 1.72 -4.57
C ALA A 42 1.05 2.73 -4.61
N THR A 43 -0.18 2.25 -4.76
CA THR A 43 -1.40 3.03 -4.52
C THR A 43 -2.20 2.35 -3.42
N ILE A 44 -2.48 3.06 -2.33
CA ILE A 44 -3.37 2.59 -1.26
C ILE A 44 -4.80 2.85 -1.71
N ILE A 45 -5.57 1.78 -1.88
CA ILE A 45 -6.97 1.84 -2.32
C ILE A 45 -7.89 1.96 -1.11
N GLU A 46 -7.64 1.14 -0.09
CA GLU A 46 -8.45 1.11 1.13
C GLU A 46 -7.54 0.87 2.35
N LYS A 47 -7.84 1.54 3.46
CA LYS A 47 -7.17 1.34 4.74
C LYS A 47 -8.17 1.46 5.88
N SER A 48 -8.22 0.45 6.74
CA SER A 48 -9.02 0.52 7.97
C SER A 48 -8.26 1.22 9.11
N SER A 49 -9.00 1.71 10.10
CA SER A 49 -8.40 2.04 11.40
C SER A 49 -7.87 0.76 12.09
N PRO A 50 -6.87 0.84 12.97
CA PRO A 50 -6.47 -0.29 13.80
C PRO A 50 -7.61 -0.72 14.72
N TYR A 51 -7.95 -2.01 14.68
CA TYR A 51 -8.93 -2.61 15.59
C TYR A 51 -8.21 -3.50 16.61
N LYS A 52 -8.50 -3.33 17.89
CA LYS A 52 -8.00 -4.24 18.92
C LYS A 52 -8.59 -5.64 18.70
N ASN A 53 -7.78 -6.68 18.91
CA ASN A 53 -8.29 -8.05 18.95
C ASN A 53 -9.29 -8.24 20.10
N ARG A 54 -10.19 -9.22 19.96
CA ARG A 54 -11.10 -9.61 21.05
C ARG A 54 -10.31 -10.17 22.24
N GLY A 55 -10.78 -9.90 23.45
CA GLY A 55 -10.15 -10.34 24.70
C GLY A 55 -8.96 -9.47 25.12
N GLU A 56 -8.07 -10.03 25.95
CA GLU A 56 -6.92 -9.33 26.54
C GLU A 56 -5.69 -9.20 25.60
N SER A 57 -5.86 -9.47 24.31
CA SER A 57 -4.76 -9.39 23.36
C SER A 57 -4.31 -7.93 23.16
N LEU A 58 -3.01 -7.69 23.29
CA LEU A 58 -2.37 -6.41 22.92
C LEU A 58 -2.27 -6.21 21.40
N GLN A 59 -2.61 -7.24 20.62
CA GLN A 59 -2.52 -7.20 19.17
C GLN A 59 -3.69 -6.44 18.58
N HIS A 60 -3.37 -5.69 17.54
CA HIS A 60 -4.30 -4.95 16.72
C HIS A 60 -4.31 -5.56 15.31
N ARG A 61 -5.34 -5.23 14.53
CA ARG A 61 -5.46 -5.61 13.13
C ARG A 61 -5.76 -4.39 12.27
N VAL A 62 -5.17 -4.37 11.08
CA VAL A 62 -5.50 -3.40 10.03
C VAL A 62 -5.76 -4.17 8.74
N TYR A 63 -6.83 -3.80 8.04
CA TYR A 63 -7.12 -4.25 6.68
C TYR A 63 -6.63 -3.19 5.70
N LEU A 64 -5.97 -3.65 4.64
CA LEU A 64 -5.35 -2.78 3.66
C LEU A 64 -5.54 -3.37 2.26
N GLU A 65 -5.90 -2.54 1.29
CA GLU A 65 -5.91 -2.87 -0.13
C GLU A 65 -4.91 -1.97 -0.85
N VAL A 66 -3.97 -2.59 -1.57
CA VAL A 66 -2.85 -1.89 -2.23
C VAL A 66 -2.64 -2.43 -3.64
N ASP A 67 -2.42 -1.53 -4.59
CA ASP A 67 -1.87 -1.85 -5.90
C ASP A 67 -0.36 -1.55 -5.92
N LEU A 68 0.47 -2.54 -6.26
CA LEU A 68 1.90 -2.33 -6.45
C LEU A 68 2.19 -1.82 -7.86
N LEU A 69 3.06 -0.82 -7.96
CA LEU A 69 3.40 -0.11 -9.20
C LEU A 69 4.88 -0.32 -9.57
N LEU A 70 5.35 -1.57 -9.52
CA LEU A 70 6.77 -1.89 -9.72
C LEU A 70 7.28 -1.67 -11.15
N ASP A 71 6.37 -1.55 -12.13
CA ASP A 71 6.70 -1.30 -13.53
C ASP A 71 6.61 0.20 -13.90
N ALA A 72 6.49 1.10 -12.91
CA ALA A 72 6.51 2.54 -13.17
C ALA A 72 7.85 2.94 -13.82
N PRO A 73 7.85 3.68 -14.94
CA PRO A 73 9.08 4.15 -15.56
C PRO A 73 9.97 4.90 -14.54
N PRO A 74 11.31 4.77 -14.61
CA PRO A 74 12.23 5.42 -13.65
C PRO A 74 12.00 6.92 -13.47
N ASP A 75 11.46 7.58 -14.50
CA ASP A 75 11.18 9.01 -14.56
C ASP A 75 9.98 9.45 -13.69
N GLU A 76 9.19 8.50 -13.16
CA GLU A 76 8.01 8.76 -12.32
C GLU A 76 8.27 8.52 -10.82
N ILE A 77 9.44 7.99 -10.45
CA ILE A 77 9.87 7.87 -9.05
C ILE A 77 10.35 9.23 -8.57
N LYS A 78 9.59 9.86 -7.67
CA LYS A 78 9.96 11.17 -7.12
C LYS A 78 11.32 11.10 -6.39
N PRO A 79 12.25 12.03 -6.68
CA PRO A 79 13.51 12.12 -5.95
C PRO A 79 13.27 12.48 -4.47
N LEU A 80 14.29 12.21 -3.64
CA LEU A 80 14.30 12.49 -2.19
C LEU A 80 14.10 13.97 -1.86
#